data_AF-A0A178DHI5-F1
#
_entry.id   AF-A0A178DHI5-F1
#
_cell.length_a   1.000
_cell.length_b   1.000
_cell.length_c   1.000
_cell.angle_alpha   90.00
_cell.angle_beta   90.00
_cell.angle_gamma   90.00
#
_symmetry.space_group_name_H-M   'P 1'
#
loop_
_entity.id
_entity.type
_entity.pdbx_description
1 polymer ?
#
loop_
_entity_poly.entity_id
_entity_poly.type
_entity_poly.pdbx_seq_one_letter_code
_entity_poly.pdbx_strand_id
1 'polypeptide(L)'
;MTSGNLVDMIETGKADLLSVIFDSQGEFLSVSNSFERGAMLLELFQDLGVDAHTCITSEISNMDSGMVRRPWGSFGGEVEIIFEQNEEGTWGLGWNWTFERYGDEVKGLLTEWKVLMMTFSRMEWPFLETGRWFYNERDEPDKHQEARFQRRVANKARKERARAGLKRPRSRMPGSWVH
;
A
#
# COMPACT_ATOMS: atom_id res chain seq x y z
N MET A 1 19.48 -20.13 24.32
CA MET A 1 18.98 -18.76 24.09
C MET A 1 18.00 -18.47 25.21
N THR A 2 18.39 -17.60 26.13
CA THR A 2 17.64 -17.26 27.34
C THR A 2 16.49 -16.32 27.00
N SER A 3 15.26 -16.77 27.23
CA SER A 3 14.02 -16.00 27.05
C SER A 3 14.00 -14.65 27.80
N GLY A 4 14.83 -14.49 28.84
CA GLY A 4 14.98 -13.23 29.56
C GLY A 4 15.56 -12.08 28.72
N ASN A 5 16.22 -12.35 27.60
CA ASN A 5 16.83 -11.26 26.81
C ASN A 5 15.78 -10.51 25.95
N LEU A 6 14.70 -11.16 25.53
CA LEU A 6 13.74 -10.53 24.62
C LEU A 6 12.79 -9.58 25.35
N VAL A 7 12.26 -10.00 26.51
CA VAL A 7 11.36 -9.15 27.32
C VAL A 7 12.12 -7.90 27.78
N ASP A 8 13.33 -8.06 28.30
CA ASP A 8 14.19 -6.93 28.67
C ASP A 8 14.48 -6.01 27.49
N MET A 9 14.70 -6.55 26.28
CA MET A 9 14.89 -5.73 25.08
C MET A 9 13.64 -4.95 24.68
N ILE A 10 12.45 -5.53 24.87
CA ILE A 10 11.16 -4.87 24.61
C ILE A 10 10.92 -3.77 25.65
N GLU A 11 11.07 -4.08 26.94
CA GLU A 11 10.87 -3.11 28.03
C GLU A 11 11.85 -1.93 27.96
N THR A 12 13.08 -2.17 27.48
CA THR A 12 14.09 -1.11 27.30
C THR A 12 14.00 -0.39 25.96
N GLY A 13 12.99 -0.69 25.13
CA GLY A 13 12.81 -0.09 23.81
C GLY A 13 13.98 -0.32 22.85
N LYS A 14 14.75 -1.39 23.05
CA LYS A 14 15.91 -1.79 22.22
C LYS A 14 15.54 -2.80 21.13
N ALA A 15 14.32 -3.31 21.16
CA ALA A 15 13.82 -4.27 20.20
C ALA A 15 13.49 -3.65 18.82
N ASP A 16 13.43 -2.31 18.73
CA ASP A 16 13.04 -1.57 17.53
C ASP A 16 11.69 -2.05 16.98
N LEU A 17 10.76 -2.34 17.89
CA LEU A 17 9.56 -3.11 17.61
C LEU A 17 8.56 -2.31 16.77
N LEU A 18 8.40 -1.02 17.07
CA LEU A 18 7.60 -0.12 16.26
C LEU A 18 8.15 -0.06 14.83
N SER A 19 9.46 0.15 14.65
CA SER A 19 10.10 0.16 13.33
C SER A 19 9.85 -1.14 12.55
N VAL A 20 10.01 -2.31 13.20
CA VAL A 20 9.75 -3.61 12.57
C VAL A 20 8.27 -3.80 12.20
N ILE A 21 7.34 -3.40 13.07
CA ILE A 21 5.90 -3.47 12.79
C ILE A 21 5.55 -2.58 11.61
N PHE A 22 6.09 -1.37 11.60
CA PHE A 22 5.90 -0.43 10.53
C PHE A 22 6.50 -0.99 9.23
N ASP A 23 7.75 -1.41 9.20
CA ASP A 23 8.42 -1.89 7.99
C ASP A 23 7.79 -3.14 7.38
N SER A 24 7.35 -4.09 8.21
CA SER A 24 6.77 -5.37 7.73
C SER A 24 5.35 -5.24 7.17
N GLN A 25 4.62 -4.18 7.49
CA GLN A 25 3.19 -4.07 7.22
C GLN A 25 2.86 -2.92 6.26
N GLY A 26 3.47 -2.90 5.06
CA GLY A 26 3.26 -1.86 4.05
C GLY A 26 1.80 -1.54 3.69
N GLU A 27 0.86 -2.47 3.91
CA GLU A 27 -0.58 -2.28 3.69
C GLU A 27 -1.37 -1.85 4.95
N PHE A 28 -0.81 -1.97 6.16
CA PHE A 28 -1.55 -1.72 7.42
C PHE A 28 -1.51 -0.26 7.88
N LEU A 29 -0.93 0.64 7.10
CA LEU A 29 -0.60 2.00 7.53
C LEU A 29 -1.64 3.02 7.08
N SER A 30 -2.87 2.57 6.85
CA SER A 30 -3.94 3.52 6.59
C SER A 30 -4.12 4.37 7.84
N VAL A 31 -4.07 5.71 7.66
CA VAL A 31 -4.37 6.65 8.76
C VAL A 31 -5.77 6.41 9.30
N SER A 32 -6.70 5.89 8.47
CA SER A 32 -8.10 5.70 8.85
C SER A 32 -8.32 4.59 9.87
N ASN A 33 -7.40 3.64 10.00
CA ASN A 33 -7.51 2.52 10.94
C ASN A 33 -6.30 2.44 11.90
N SER A 34 -5.48 3.49 11.96
CA SER A 34 -4.25 3.49 12.75
C SER A 34 -4.52 3.23 14.24
N PHE A 35 -5.52 3.88 14.82
CA PHE A 35 -5.90 3.67 16.23
C PHE A 35 -6.48 2.28 16.51
N GLU A 36 -7.26 1.71 15.59
CA GLU A 36 -7.78 0.34 15.73
C GLU A 36 -6.62 -0.68 15.74
N ARG A 37 -5.66 -0.48 14.85
CA ARG A 37 -4.46 -1.33 14.78
C ARG A 37 -3.52 -1.12 15.96
N GLY A 38 -3.36 0.12 16.42
CA GLY A 38 -2.60 0.41 17.63
C GLY A 38 -3.25 -0.21 18.87
N ALA A 39 -4.58 -0.24 18.97
CA ALA A 39 -5.29 -0.96 20.04
C ALA A 39 -4.95 -2.47 20.03
N MET A 40 -4.93 -3.12 18.86
CA MET A 40 -4.51 -4.53 18.76
C MET A 40 -3.06 -4.74 19.23
N LEU A 41 -2.18 -3.76 19.00
CA LEU A 41 -0.80 -3.83 19.46
C LEU A 41 -0.69 -3.65 20.99
N LEU A 42 -1.49 -2.74 21.56
CA LEU A 42 -1.56 -2.55 23.01
C LEU A 42 -2.12 -3.79 23.72
N GLU A 43 -3.15 -4.43 23.15
CA GLU A 43 -3.67 -5.72 23.61
C GLU A 43 -2.59 -6.81 23.58
N LEU A 44 -1.80 -6.88 22.50
CA LEU A 44 -0.68 -7.81 22.41
C LEU A 44 0.37 -7.57 23.51
N PHE A 45 0.72 -6.31 23.80
CA PHE A 45 1.64 -6.01 24.91
C PHE A 45 1.08 -6.43 26.26
N GLN A 46 -0.21 -6.20 26.48
CA GLN A 46 -0.89 -6.63 27.68
C GLN A 46 -0.88 -8.16 27.84
N ASP A 47 -1.17 -8.90 26.77
CA ASP A 47 -1.14 -10.37 26.75
C ASP A 47 0.26 -10.94 27.01
N LEU A 48 1.30 -10.21 26.58
CA LEU A 48 2.69 -10.55 26.83
C LEU A 48 3.19 -10.12 28.23
N GLY A 49 2.37 -9.41 29.01
CA GLY A 49 2.73 -8.88 30.32
C GLY A 49 3.75 -7.74 30.25
N VAL A 50 3.86 -7.07 29.10
CA VAL A 50 4.76 -5.94 28.88
C VAL A 50 4.01 -4.65 29.22
N ASP A 51 4.64 -3.74 29.97
CA ASP A 51 4.09 -2.40 30.16
C ASP A 51 4.20 -1.59 28.86
N ALA A 52 3.07 -1.51 28.14
CA ALA A 52 2.97 -0.81 26.87
C ALA A 52 3.44 0.65 26.97
N HIS A 53 3.15 1.32 28.08
CA HIS A 53 3.55 2.72 28.28
C HIS A 53 5.08 2.85 28.33
N THR A 54 5.75 2.09 29.19
CA THR A 54 7.23 2.11 29.27
C THR A 54 7.87 1.68 27.95
N CYS A 55 7.36 0.63 27.32
CA CYS A 55 7.87 0.15 26.03
C CYS A 55 7.78 1.23 24.94
N ILE A 56 6.58 1.78 24.70
CA ILE A 56 6.35 2.75 23.62
C ILE A 56 7.08 4.06 23.90
N THR A 57 7.04 4.57 25.14
CA THR A 57 7.77 5.81 25.49
C THR A 57 9.27 5.64 25.35
N SER A 58 9.82 4.48 25.73
CA SER A 58 11.24 4.19 25.53
C SER A 58 11.58 4.12 24.05
N GLU A 59 10.78 3.45 23.22
CA GLU A 59 11.02 3.39 21.77
C GLU A 59 10.93 4.76 21.11
N ILE A 60 9.90 5.56 21.41
CA ILE A 60 9.76 6.92 20.90
C ILE A 60 10.95 7.78 21.32
N SER A 61 11.44 7.64 22.56
CA SER A 61 12.62 8.38 23.05
C SER A 61 13.93 7.97 22.36
N ASN A 62 13.99 6.74 21.86
CA ASN A 62 15.14 6.23 21.10
C ASN A 62 15.07 6.64 19.61
N MET A 63 13.91 7.11 19.13
CA MET A 63 13.76 7.61 17.77
C MET A 63 14.22 9.06 17.68
N ASP A 64 14.99 9.37 16.64
CA ASP A 64 15.30 10.76 16.29
C ASP A 64 13.98 11.49 16.00
N SER A 65 13.58 12.41 16.89
CA SER A 65 12.36 13.24 16.81
C SER A 65 11.01 12.53 16.95
N GLY A 66 10.96 11.28 17.45
CA GLY A 66 9.70 10.54 17.60
C GLY A 66 9.04 10.14 16.27
N MET A 67 9.81 10.24 15.17
CA MET A 67 9.36 9.88 13.83
C MET A 67 10.03 8.59 13.39
N VAL A 68 9.24 7.65 12.86
CA VAL A 68 9.77 6.46 12.21
C VAL A 68 10.10 6.81 10.77
N ARG A 69 11.39 6.88 10.46
CA ARG A 69 11.87 7.03 9.09
C ARG A 69 11.90 5.67 8.44
N ARG A 70 11.10 5.49 7.39
CA ARG A 70 11.26 4.30 6.54
C ARG A 70 12.50 4.44 5.67
N PRO A 71 13.46 3.51 5.78
CA PRO A 71 14.56 3.50 4.84
C PRO A 71 14.09 3.13 3.42
N TRP A 72 13.03 2.32 3.30
CA TRP A 72 12.63 1.68 2.04
C TRP A 72 11.23 2.07 1.56
N GLY A 73 11.19 3.10 0.72
CA GLY A 73 10.05 3.46 -0.11
C GLY A 73 10.41 4.69 -0.95
N SER A 74 10.08 4.68 -2.24
CA SER A 74 10.46 5.71 -3.22
C SER A 74 9.98 7.14 -2.91
N PHE A 75 9.26 7.35 -1.80
CA PHE A 75 8.64 8.64 -1.43
C PHE A 75 8.86 9.09 0.02
N GLY A 76 9.84 8.54 0.74
CA GLY A 76 10.48 9.21 1.90
C GLY A 76 9.55 9.89 2.91
N GLY A 77 8.40 9.30 3.21
CA GLY A 77 7.44 9.82 4.19
C GLY A 77 7.93 9.50 5.60
N GLU A 78 7.77 10.46 6.51
CA GLU A 78 7.98 10.24 7.93
C GLU A 78 6.64 9.82 8.55
N VAL A 79 6.69 8.85 9.48
CA VAL A 79 5.51 8.43 10.23
C VAL A 79 5.63 9.02 11.62
N GLU A 80 4.70 9.90 11.98
CA GLU A 80 4.55 10.44 13.31
C GLU A 80 3.73 9.44 14.14
N ILE A 81 4.31 8.96 15.24
CA ILE A 81 3.61 8.09 16.18
C ILE A 81 2.81 8.97 17.16
N ILE A 82 1.53 8.69 17.29
CA ILE A 82 0.64 9.35 18.24
C ILE A 82 0.40 8.38 19.39
N PHE A 83 0.95 8.66 20.55
CA PHE A 83 0.71 7.89 21.77
C PHE A 83 0.16 8.82 22.85
N GLU A 84 -1.15 8.72 23.09
CA GLU A 84 -1.86 9.65 23.96
C GLU A 84 -2.90 8.94 24.82
N GLN A 85 -3.25 9.56 25.94
CA GLN A 85 -4.28 9.06 26.83
C GLN A 85 -5.61 9.77 26.52
N ASN A 86 -6.69 9.02 26.35
CA ASN A 86 -8.01 9.61 26.11
C ASN A 86 -8.63 10.17 27.40
N GLU A 87 -9.78 10.82 27.29
CA GLU A 87 -10.52 11.41 28.43
C GLU A 87 -10.87 10.38 29.52
N GLU A 88 -10.99 9.11 29.14
CA GLU A 88 -11.31 7.99 30.04
C GLU A 88 -10.07 7.42 30.76
N GLY A 89 -8.87 7.91 30.44
CA GLY A 89 -7.62 7.42 31.01
C GLY A 89 -7.06 6.17 30.33
N THR A 90 -7.60 5.77 29.18
CA THR A 90 -7.07 4.64 28.38
C THR A 90 -6.05 5.13 27.36
N TRP A 91 -4.97 4.37 27.18
CA TRP A 91 -3.93 4.68 26.21
C TRP A 91 -4.39 4.34 24.80
N GLY A 92 -4.20 5.27 23.88
CA GLY A 92 -4.37 5.11 22.45
C GLY A 92 -3.01 5.17 21.75
N LEU A 93 -2.81 4.26 20.80
CA LEU A 93 -1.67 4.29 19.90
C LEU A 93 -2.20 4.46 18.47
N GLY A 94 -1.71 5.46 17.78
CA GLY A 94 -2.02 5.74 16.38
C GLY A 94 -0.79 6.26 15.66
N TRP A 95 -0.95 6.57 14.39
CA TRP A 95 0.10 7.18 13.60
C TRP A 95 -0.47 8.00 12.46
N ASN A 96 0.32 8.98 12.02
CA ASN A 96 -0.01 9.86 10.92
C ASN A 96 1.18 9.96 9.96
N TRP A 97 0.88 10.12 8.67
CA TRP A 97 1.92 10.34 7.66
C TRP A 97 2.22 11.83 7.57
N THR A 98 3.47 12.20 7.86
CA THR A 98 3.96 13.56 7.70
C THR A 98 4.82 13.63 6.44
N PHE A 99 4.46 14.58 5.57
CA PHE A 99 5.20 14.89 4.34
C PHE A 99 5.93 16.22 4.46
N GLU A 100 6.38 16.58 5.67
CA GLU A 100 7.00 17.89 5.95
C GLU A 100 8.17 18.19 5.04
N ARG A 101 8.90 17.15 4.62
CA ARG A 101 10.03 17.27 3.71
C ARG A 101 9.69 17.73 2.29
N TYR A 102 8.43 17.62 1.85
CA TYR A 102 8.04 17.83 0.45
C TYR A 102 7.45 19.21 0.13
N GLY A 103 7.40 20.14 1.09
CA GLY A 103 6.87 21.49 0.88
C GLY A 103 5.35 21.55 0.69
N ASP A 104 4.78 22.74 0.83
CA ASP A 104 3.31 22.94 0.86
C ASP A 104 2.61 22.59 -0.46
N GLU A 105 3.33 22.70 -1.58
CA GLU A 105 2.80 22.37 -2.92
C GLU A 105 2.45 20.88 -3.05
N VAL A 106 3.29 19.99 -2.49
CA VAL A 106 3.04 18.54 -2.49
C VAL A 106 1.96 18.16 -1.48
N LYS A 107 1.89 18.85 -0.34
CA LYS A 107 0.81 18.68 0.64
C LYS A 107 -0.56 19.04 0.03
N GLY A 108 -0.64 20.12 -0.73
CA GLY A 108 -1.85 20.51 -1.47
C GLY A 108 -2.27 19.43 -2.48
N LEU A 109 -1.31 18.90 -3.23
CA LEU A 109 -1.57 17.84 -4.22
C LEU A 109 -2.11 16.54 -3.57
N LEU A 110 -1.52 16.10 -2.46
CA LEU A 110 -1.91 14.87 -1.75
C LEU A 110 -3.27 14.99 -1.06
N THR A 111 -3.60 16.18 -0.57
CA THR A 111 -4.89 16.45 0.11
C THR A 111 -6.05 16.54 -0.86
N GLU A 112 -5.86 17.14 -2.05
CA GLU A 112 -6.87 17.17 -3.11
C GLU A 112 -7.11 15.79 -3.74
N TRP A 113 -6.09 14.93 -3.78
CA TRP A 113 -6.15 13.62 -4.44
C TRP A 113 -6.38 12.45 -3.48
N LYS A 114 -6.93 12.71 -2.27
CA LYS A 114 -7.33 11.67 -1.29
C LYS A 114 -8.19 10.55 -1.89
N VAL A 115 -9.04 10.88 -2.87
CA VAL A 115 -9.89 9.91 -3.59
C VAL A 115 -9.03 8.94 -4.42
N LEU A 116 -7.95 9.44 -5.04
CA LEU A 116 -7.05 8.59 -5.82
C LEU A 116 -6.19 7.74 -4.89
N MET A 117 -5.66 8.30 -3.80
CA MET A 117 -4.93 7.57 -2.76
C MET A 117 -5.72 6.37 -2.21
N MET A 118 -7.04 6.51 -1.97
CA MET A 118 -7.88 5.38 -1.51
C MET A 118 -8.13 4.31 -2.59
N THR A 119 -8.24 4.68 -3.88
CA THR A 119 -8.35 3.70 -4.96
C THR A 119 -7.03 3.02 -5.33
N PHE A 120 -5.89 3.64 -4.99
CA PHE A 120 -4.56 3.14 -5.32
C PHE A 120 -3.95 2.19 -4.27
N SER A 121 -4.62 1.95 -3.14
CA SER A 121 -4.11 1.05 -2.09
C SER A 121 -4.12 -0.44 -2.45
N ARG A 122 -4.71 -0.83 -3.59
CA ARG A 122 -4.74 -2.24 -4.05
C ARG A 122 -3.68 -2.59 -5.08
N MET A 123 -2.96 -1.62 -5.63
CA MET A 123 -1.86 -1.86 -6.57
C MET A 123 -0.82 -0.76 -6.43
N GLU A 124 0.29 -1.11 -5.77
CA GLU A 124 1.65 -0.68 -6.12
C GLU A 124 1.77 0.77 -6.64
N TRP A 125 1.86 1.73 -5.71
CA TRP A 125 2.11 3.15 -6.01
C TRP A 125 3.58 3.53 -5.79
N PRO A 126 4.18 4.35 -6.67
CA PRO A 126 4.08 4.39 -8.12
C PRO A 126 5.35 3.72 -8.69
N PHE A 127 5.19 2.66 -9.49
CA PHE A 127 6.25 1.91 -10.19
C PHE A 127 7.03 0.84 -9.40
N LEU A 128 6.52 0.30 -8.29
CA LEU A 128 7.14 -0.89 -7.68
C LEU A 128 6.50 -2.17 -8.22
N GLU A 129 7.01 -2.59 -9.39
CA GLU A 129 6.96 -3.96 -9.90
C GLU A 129 7.94 -4.87 -9.09
N THR A 130 7.91 -4.75 -7.76
CA THR A 130 8.89 -5.35 -6.83
C THR A 130 8.22 -6.13 -5.70
N GLY A 131 7.08 -6.75 -6.00
CA GLY A 131 6.50 -7.83 -5.19
C GLY A 131 6.33 -9.16 -5.94
N ARG A 132 6.39 -9.16 -7.27
CA ARG A 132 6.10 -10.36 -8.09
C ARG A 132 7.27 -11.32 -8.32
N TRP A 133 8.45 -11.06 -7.77
CA TRP A 133 9.63 -11.91 -8.02
C TRP A 133 9.75 -13.14 -7.10
N PHE A 134 8.91 -13.28 -6.06
CA PHE A 134 9.03 -14.36 -5.08
C PHE A 134 7.95 -15.46 -5.13
N TYR A 135 6.99 -15.37 -6.04
CA TYR A 135 6.11 -16.51 -6.36
C TYR A 135 6.25 -16.86 -7.83
N ASN A 136 7.22 -17.74 -8.10
CA ASN A 136 7.21 -18.55 -9.31
C ASN A 136 5.89 -19.34 -9.39
N GLU A 137 5.43 -19.55 -10.63
CA GLU A 137 4.30 -20.38 -11.07
C GLU A 137 2.94 -19.68 -11.28
N ARG A 138 2.88 -18.70 -12.21
CA ARG A 138 1.89 -18.63 -13.32
C ARG A 138 1.93 -17.27 -14.04
N ASP A 139 3.05 -16.96 -14.69
CA ASP A 139 3.05 -15.98 -15.79
C ASP A 139 2.90 -16.74 -17.12
N GLU A 140 1.75 -17.39 -17.32
CA GLU A 140 1.22 -17.38 -18.67
C GLU A 140 0.68 -15.97 -18.88
N PRO A 141 1.24 -15.14 -19.78
CA PRO A 141 0.62 -13.87 -20.13
C PRO A 141 -0.82 -14.19 -20.48
N ASP A 142 -1.76 -13.64 -19.68
CA ASP A 142 -3.17 -13.99 -19.71
C ASP A 142 -3.62 -14.02 -21.18
N LYS A 143 -3.74 -15.22 -21.75
CA LYS A 143 -3.98 -15.42 -23.20
C LYS A 143 -5.25 -14.67 -23.62
N HIS A 144 -6.13 -14.38 -22.67
CA HIS A 144 -7.31 -13.56 -22.84
C HIS A 144 -7.01 -12.06 -23.05
N GLN A 145 -5.99 -11.49 -22.40
CA GLN A 145 -5.59 -10.09 -22.61
C GLN A 145 -4.98 -9.88 -24.00
N GLU A 146 -4.05 -10.74 -24.40
CA GLU A 146 -3.44 -10.67 -25.74
C GLU A 146 -4.52 -10.90 -26.82
N ALA A 147 -5.39 -11.89 -26.65
CA ALA A 147 -6.52 -12.10 -27.57
C ALA A 147 -7.49 -10.91 -27.63
N ARG A 148 -7.75 -10.23 -26.50
CA ARG A 148 -8.59 -9.01 -26.46
C ARG A 148 -7.90 -7.85 -27.19
N PHE A 149 -6.60 -7.66 -26.98
CA PHE A 149 -5.82 -6.63 -27.66
C PHE A 149 -5.82 -6.86 -29.17
N GLN A 150 -5.52 -8.07 -29.63
CA GLN A 150 -5.54 -8.42 -31.05
C GLN A 150 -6.92 -8.22 -31.69
N ARG A 151 -8.01 -8.57 -30.98
CA ARG A 151 -9.38 -8.28 -31.44
C ARG A 151 -9.64 -6.78 -31.60
N ARG A 152 -9.16 -5.95 -30.66
CA ARG A 152 -9.31 -4.49 -30.75
C ARG A 152 -8.55 -3.92 -31.92
N VAL A 153 -7.30 -4.34 -32.13
CA VAL A 153 -6.47 -3.91 -33.27
C VAL A 153 -7.11 -4.31 -34.60
N ALA A 154 -7.57 -5.56 -34.73
CA ALA A 154 -8.26 -6.04 -35.94
C ALA A 154 -9.55 -5.26 -36.24
N ASN A 155 -10.34 -4.95 -35.20
CA ASN A 155 -11.56 -4.15 -35.34
C ASN A 155 -11.25 -2.70 -35.74
N LYS A 156 -10.19 -2.10 -35.18
CA LYS A 156 -9.73 -0.77 -35.56
C LYS A 156 -9.32 -0.73 -37.04
N ALA A 157 -8.49 -1.69 -37.47
CA ALA A 157 -8.06 -1.81 -38.87
C ALA A 157 -9.24 -2.04 -39.83
N ARG A 158 -10.28 -2.79 -39.43
CA ARG A 158 -11.50 -2.98 -40.23
C ARG A 158 -12.30 -1.69 -40.36
N LYS A 159 -12.43 -0.90 -39.28
CA LYS A 159 -13.13 0.39 -39.30
C LYS A 159 -12.39 1.40 -40.16
N GLU A 160 -11.06 1.46 -40.09
CA GLU A 160 -10.26 2.36 -40.92
C GLU A 160 -10.35 2.00 -42.40
N ARG A 161 -10.27 0.70 -42.76
CA ARG A 161 -10.51 0.26 -44.15
C ARG A 161 -11.90 0.63 -44.66
N ALA A 162 -12.93 0.53 -43.82
CA ALA A 162 -14.29 0.93 -44.19
C ALA A 162 -14.42 2.45 -44.40
N ARG A 163 -13.70 3.28 -43.61
CA ARG A 163 -13.64 4.74 -43.76
C ARG A 163 -12.89 5.15 -45.03
N ALA A 164 -11.81 4.45 -45.36
CA ALA A 164 -11.01 4.68 -46.57
C ALA A 164 -11.67 4.16 -47.86
N GLY A 165 -12.92 3.69 -47.82
CA GLY A 165 -13.62 3.15 -49.00
C GLY A 165 -13.14 1.77 -49.46
N LEU A 166 -12.09 1.20 -48.84
CA LEU A 166 -11.50 -0.10 -49.14
C LEU A 166 -12.31 -1.27 -48.52
N LYS A 167 -13.63 -1.22 -48.64
CA LYS A 167 -14.49 -2.34 -48.22
C LYS A 167 -14.21 -3.51 -49.16
N ARG A 168 -13.79 -4.65 -48.60
CA ARG A 168 -13.76 -5.90 -49.37
C ARG A 168 -15.17 -6.15 -49.91
N PRO A 169 -15.33 -6.43 -51.21
CA PRO A 169 -16.63 -6.83 -51.74
C PRO A 169 -17.11 -8.02 -50.92
N ARG A 170 -18.34 -7.95 -50.40
CA ARG A 170 -18.95 -9.12 -49.76
C ARG A 170 -18.96 -10.21 -50.83
N SER A 171 -18.25 -11.31 -50.58
CA SER A 171 -18.41 -12.51 -51.41
C SER A 171 -19.91 -12.79 -51.45
N ARG A 172 -20.49 -12.84 -52.65
CA ARG A 172 -21.90 -13.21 -52.84
C ARG A 172 -22.16 -14.46 -52.00
N MET A 173 -23.10 -14.39 -51.07
CA MET A 173 -23.49 -15.58 -50.31
C MET A 173 -23.96 -16.63 -51.33
N PRO A 174 -23.38 -17.85 -51.32
CA PRO A 174 -23.90 -18.93 -52.14
C PRO A 174 -25.35 -19.15 -51.73
N GLY A 175 -26.30 -18.90 -52.64
CA GLY A 175 -27.74 -19.08 -52.39
C GLY A 175 -28.59 -17.81 -52.29
N SER A 176 -28.08 -16.61 -52.56
CA SER A 176 -28.97 -15.47 -52.81
C SER A 176 -29.58 -15.62 -54.21
N TRP A 177 -30.72 -16.32 -54.29
CA TRP A 177 -31.50 -16.43 -55.51
C TRP A 177 -32.00 -15.04 -55.92
N VAL A 178 -31.62 -14.62 -57.11
CA VAL A 178 -32.16 -13.45 -57.79
C VAL A 178 -33.51 -13.89 -58.37
N HIS A 179 -34.59 -13.23 -57.96
CA HIS A 179 -35.86 -13.23 -58.69
C HIS A 179 -35.88 -12.05 -59.66
#